data_AF-A0A2V9WKQ5-F1
#
_entry.id   AF-A0A2V9WKQ5-F1
#
_cell.length_a   1.000
_cell.length_b   1.000
_cell.length_c   1.000
_cell.angle_alpha   90.00
_cell.angle_beta   90.00
_cell.angle_gamma   90.00
#
_symmetry.space_group_name_H-M   'P 1'
#
loop_
_entity.id
_entity.type
_entity.pdbx_description
1 polymer ?
#
loop_
_entity_poly.entity_id
_entity_poly.type
_entity_poly.pdbx_seq_one_letter_code
_entity_poly.pdbx_strand_id
1 'polypeptide(L)'
;MPVVRGDHGALKTILLGVWRVAASSLGLRLAHEAGKFTSEQKLYHGLVKPREAEHDTQIYRAYLKEAEQIERAGAKNLHVELDFELKRNVYKAMYAARKSEHERDIAEIKQEVAQRFHLPYIDNKIEIPDARIHYELDQGSQAAFSDIEVVTAAYRPKHLRAKEQAGFRAYASSSDRAAMSARIEDEHHALDWVLDL
;
A
#
# COMPACT_ATOMS: atom_id res chain seq x y z
N MET A 1 17.47 -38.06 9.52
CA MET A 1 17.36 -36.61 9.25
C MET A 1 17.66 -36.36 7.78
N PRO A 2 16.72 -35.84 6.98
CA PRO A 2 17.07 -35.23 5.71
C PRO A 2 17.03 -33.71 5.84
N VAL A 3 18.14 -33.10 5.46
CA VAL A 3 18.31 -31.67 5.23
C VAL A 3 17.57 -31.33 3.94
N VAL A 4 16.48 -30.56 4.03
CA VAL A 4 15.80 -30.00 2.85
C VAL A 4 16.49 -28.69 2.51
N ARG A 5 17.33 -28.72 1.47
CA ARG A 5 17.86 -27.52 0.82
C ARG A 5 16.68 -26.73 0.25
N GLY A 6 16.52 -25.49 0.72
CA GLY A 6 15.54 -24.54 0.21
C GLY A 6 15.75 -24.30 -1.28
N ASP A 7 14.77 -24.68 -2.08
CA ASP A 7 14.78 -24.56 -3.52
C ASP A 7 14.47 -23.10 -3.90
N HIS A 8 15.52 -22.31 -4.07
CA HIS A 8 15.48 -20.90 -4.47
C HIS A 8 15.00 -20.68 -5.94
N GLY A 9 14.47 -21.70 -6.61
CA GLY A 9 13.98 -21.63 -7.99
C GLY A 9 12.53 -21.15 -8.16
N ALA A 10 11.67 -21.24 -7.13
CA ALA A 10 10.24 -20.95 -7.24
C ALA A 10 9.85 -19.47 -7.03
N LEU A 11 10.78 -18.65 -6.53
CA LEU A 11 10.58 -17.21 -6.28
C LEU A 11 10.66 -16.34 -7.54
N LYS A 12 11.13 -16.89 -8.67
CA LYS A 12 11.24 -16.14 -9.94
C LYS A 12 9.99 -16.20 -10.83
N THR A 13 9.05 -17.10 -10.57
CA THR A 13 7.96 -17.40 -11.53
C THR A 13 6.56 -16.94 -11.06
N ILE A 14 6.40 -16.45 -9.82
CA ILE A 14 5.07 -16.11 -9.25
C ILE A 14 5.01 -14.66 -8.72
N LEU A 15 5.99 -13.82 -9.08
CA LEU A 15 6.02 -12.39 -8.71
C LEU A 15 5.94 -11.48 -9.95
N LEU A 16 5.14 -11.91 -10.91
CA LEU A 16 4.72 -11.16 -12.10
C LEU A 16 3.18 -11.04 -12.21
N GLY A 17 2.46 -11.64 -11.25
CA GLY A 17 0.99 -11.79 -11.27
C GLY A 17 0.20 -10.61 -10.72
N VAL A 18 0.86 -9.56 -10.22
CA VAL A 18 0.21 -8.28 -9.89
C VAL A 18 0.81 -7.14 -10.71
N TRP A 19 2.10 -7.19 -11.07
CA TRP A 19 2.71 -6.16 -11.90
C TRP A 19 3.74 -6.74 -12.90
N ARG A 20 3.22 -7.08 -14.09
CA ARG A 20 3.88 -7.06 -15.43
C ARG A 20 4.74 -8.24 -15.93
N VAL A 21 4.15 -9.41 -16.23
CA VAL A 21 4.31 -10.13 -17.54
C VAL A 21 3.06 -10.98 -17.77
N ALA A 22 2.27 -10.63 -18.79
CA ALA A 22 1.27 -11.48 -19.47
C ALA A 22 0.71 -12.69 -18.67
N ALA A 23 0.08 -12.46 -17.52
CA ALA A 23 -0.74 -13.50 -16.89
C ALA A 23 -2.15 -13.37 -17.45
N SER A 24 -2.46 -14.22 -18.43
CA SER A 24 -3.83 -14.43 -18.90
C SER A 24 -4.74 -14.79 -17.71
N SER A 25 -6.06 -14.69 -17.90
CA SER A 25 -7.07 -15.12 -16.90
C SER A 25 -6.83 -16.53 -16.33
N LEU A 26 -6.07 -17.36 -17.05
CA LEU A 26 -5.61 -18.69 -16.64
C LEU A 26 -4.56 -18.65 -15.51
N GLY A 27 -3.59 -17.73 -15.58
CA GLY A 27 -2.57 -17.57 -14.52
C GLY A 27 -3.16 -17.11 -13.19
N LEU A 28 -4.23 -16.31 -13.27
CA LEU A 28 -4.99 -15.85 -12.10
C LEU A 28 -5.68 -17.00 -11.36
N ARG A 29 -6.31 -17.92 -12.10
CA ARG A 29 -7.02 -19.07 -11.54
C ARG A 29 -6.06 -20.04 -10.86
N LEU A 30 -4.92 -20.32 -11.49
CA LEU A 30 -3.91 -21.23 -10.95
C LEU A 30 -3.26 -20.69 -9.66
N ALA A 31 -3.11 -19.37 -9.54
CA ALA A 31 -2.60 -18.73 -8.32
C ALA A 31 -3.55 -18.93 -7.11
N HIS A 32 -4.86 -18.86 -7.34
CA HIS A 32 -5.88 -19.06 -6.31
C HIS A 32 -6.04 -20.55 -5.94
N GLU A 33 -5.95 -21.44 -6.93
CA GLU A 33 -6.01 -22.90 -6.72
C GLU A 33 -4.77 -23.45 -6.00
N ALA A 34 -3.61 -22.83 -6.16
CA ALA A 34 -2.38 -23.24 -5.48
C ALA A 34 -2.30 -22.83 -3.99
N GLY A 35 -3.34 -22.18 -3.43
CA GLY A 35 -3.42 -21.81 -2.01
C GLY A 35 -2.38 -20.78 -1.56
N LYS A 36 -1.78 -20.03 -2.50
CA LYS A 36 -0.70 -19.06 -2.22
C LYS A 36 -1.20 -17.66 -1.85
N PHE A 37 -2.51 -17.43 -1.91
CA PHE A 37 -3.16 -16.17 -1.58
C PHE A 37 -4.39 -16.45 -0.72
N THR A 38 -4.76 -15.51 0.14
CA THR A 38 -6.02 -15.59 0.88
C THR A 38 -7.19 -15.53 -0.10
N SER A 39 -8.31 -16.16 0.24
CA SER A 39 -9.51 -16.17 -0.63
C SER A 39 -10.12 -14.79 -0.87
N GLU A 40 -9.71 -13.79 -0.09
CA GLU A 40 -10.18 -12.41 -0.19
C GLU A 40 -9.28 -11.53 -1.07
N GLN A 41 -8.06 -11.99 -1.40
CA GLN A 41 -7.12 -11.23 -2.21
C GLN A 41 -7.64 -11.06 -3.64
N LYS A 42 -7.88 -9.81 -4.05
CA LYS A 42 -8.17 -9.51 -5.45
C LYS A 42 -6.87 -9.48 -6.24
N LEU A 43 -6.93 -10.05 -7.45
CA LEU A 43 -5.81 -10.08 -8.39
C LEU A 43 -6.21 -9.33 -9.66
N TYR A 44 -5.31 -8.49 -10.17
CA TYR A 44 -5.57 -7.55 -11.28
C TYR A 44 -4.64 -7.83 -12.47
N HIS A 45 -5.10 -7.52 -13.69
CA HIS A 45 -4.30 -7.64 -14.92
C HIS A 45 -4.57 -6.49 -15.90
N GLY A 46 -3.55 -6.00 -16.62
CA GLY A 46 -3.70 -4.94 -17.62
C GLY A 46 -2.39 -4.30 -18.06
N LEU A 47 -2.40 -3.57 -19.17
CA LEU A 47 -1.27 -2.74 -19.61
C LEU A 47 -1.36 -1.36 -18.96
N VAL A 48 -0.35 -1.01 -18.16
CA VAL A 48 -0.16 0.31 -17.54
C VAL A 48 0.89 1.13 -18.27
N LYS A 49 0.80 2.46 -18.18
CA LYS A 49 1.78 3.37 -18.80
C LYS A 49 3.17 3.14 -18.17
N PRO A 50 4.28 3.40 -18.88
CA PRO A 50 5.63 3.16 -18.33
C PRO A 50 5.91 3.82 -16.98
N ARG A 51 5.39 5.05 -16.77
CA ARG A 51 5.53 5.77 -15.50
C ARG A 51 4.73 5.12 -14.36
N GLU A 52 3.59 4.53 -14.70
CA GLU A 52 2.76 3.66 -13.86
C GLU A 52 3.29 2.22 -13.89
N ALA A 53 4.58 1.99 -14.08
CA ALA A 53 5.15 0.64 -13.95
C ALA A 53 6.36 0.69 -13.03
N GLU A 54 7.13 1.78 -13.13
CA GLU A 54 8.15 2.14 -12.16
C GLU A 54 7.54 2.36 -10.76
N HIS A 55 6.48 3.15 -10.65
CA HIS A 55 5.81 3.39 -9.36
C HIS A 55 5.27 2.09 -8.74
N ASP A 56 4.60 1.25 -9.53
CA ASP A 56 4.06 -0.01 -9.01
C ASP A 56 5.14 -1.01 -8.62
N THR A 57 6.29 -0.97 -9.32
CA THR A 57 7.47 -1.74 -8.92
C THR A 57 7.98 -1.27 -7.55
N GLN A 58 7.97 0.03 -7.28
CA GLN A 58 8.37 0.57 -5.99
C GLN A 58 7.37 0.18 -4.89
N ILE A 59 6.05 0.23 -5.15
CA ILE A 59 5.02 -0.24 -4.21
C ILE A 59 5.24 -1.71 -3.87
N TYR A 60 5.52 -2.53 -4.90
CA TYR A 60 5.79 -3.95 -4.70
C TYR A 60 7.05 -4.21 -3.85
N ARG A 61 8.13 -3.44 -4.05
CA ARG A 61 9.33 -3.55 -3.20
C ARG A 61 9.07 -3.11 -1.76
N ALA A 62 8.31 -2.03 -1.57
CA ALA A 62 7.88 -1.58 -0.26
C ALA A 62 7.05 -2.65 0.45
N TYR A 63 6.10 -3.28 -0.28
CA TYR A 63 5.32 -4.41 0.22
C TYR A 63 6.21 -5.55 0.71
N LEU A 64 7.18 -6.02 -0.08
CA LEU A 64 8.06 -7.11 0.33
C LEU A 64 8.80 -6.80 1.63
N LYS A 65 9.29 -5.56 1.75
CA LYS A 65 10.05 -5.10 2.92
C LYS A 65 9.19 -5.00 4.17
N GLU A 66 7.96 -4.51 4.03
CA GLU A 66 7.03 -4.38 5.16
C GLU A 66 6.43 -5.73 5.53
N ALA A 67 6.09 -6.57 4.56
CA ALA A 67 5.61 -7.92 4.79
C ALA A 67 6.63 -8.75 5.58
N GLU A 68 7.92 -8.67 5.22
CA GLU A 68 8.98 -9.35 5.97
C GLU A 68 9.03 -8.89 7.44
N GLN A 69 8.84 -7.60 7.71
CA GLN A 69 8.81 -7.08 9.08
C GLN A 69 7.58 -7.56 9.86
N ILE A 70 6.41 -7.51 9.22
CA ILE A 70 5.13 -7.97 9.78
C ILE A 70 5.22 -9.48 10.11
N GLU A 71 5.72 -10.30 9.20
CA GLU A 71 5.87 -11.74 9.38
C GLU A 71 6.91 -12.08 10.46
N ARG A 72 8.04 -11.37 10.51
CA ARG A 72 9.04 -11.52 11.59
C ARG A 72 8.46 -11.18 12.97
N ALA A 73 7.44 -10.32 13.04
CA ALA A 73 6.70 -10.01 14.26
C ALA A 73 5.62 -11.07 14.60
N GLY A 74 5.50 -12.15 13.83
CA GLY A 74 4.59 -13.26 14.07
C GLY A 74 3.22 -13.13 13.41
N ALA A 75 2.97 -12.04 12.68
CA ALA A 75 1.69 -11.84 12.00
C ALA A 75 1.49 -12.79 10.81
N LYS A 76 0.23 -13.08 10.50
CA LYS A 76 -0.19 -14.04 9.48
C LYS A 76 -1.31 -13.49 8.59
N ASN A 77 -1.66 -14.25 7.55
CA ASN A 77 -2.78 -13.96 6.65
C ASN A 77 -2.72 -12.57 6.00
N LEU A 78 -1.52 -12.17 5.55
CA LEU A 78 -1.32 -10.89 4.89
C LEU A 78 -2.14 -10.82 3.60
N HIS A 79 -2.86 -9.72 3.41
CA HIS A 79 -3.50 -9.37 2.15
C HIS A 79 -3.35 -7.88 1.86
N VAL A 80 -3.37 -7.51 0.58
CA VAL A 80 -3.11 -6.15 0.12
C VAL A 80 -4.38 -5.56 -0.47
N GLU A 81 -4.74 -4.36 0.01
CA GLU A 81 -5.73 -3.48 -0.56
C GLU A 81 -5.03 -2.28 -1.22
N LEU A 82 -5.26 -2.08 -2.52
CA LEU A 82 -4.61 -1.00 -3.27
C LEU A 82 -5.35 0.34 -3.13
N ASP A 83 -4.66 1.44 -3.42
CA ASP A 83 -5.19 2.80 -3.32
C ASP A 83 -6.55 3.00 -4.01
N PHE A 84 -6.75 2.42 -5.20
CA PHE A 84 -7.98 2.56 -5.96
C PHE A 84 -9.13 1.76 -5.35
N GLU A 85 -8.84 0.66 -4.65
CA GLU A 85 -9.82 -0.11 -3.90
C GLU A 85 -10.27 0.69 -2.67
N LEU A 86 -9.31 1.22 -1.91
CA LEU A 86 -9.56 2.12 -0.78
C LEU A 86 -10.37 3.35 -1.23
N LYS A 87 -9.92 4.05 -2.27
CA LYS A 87 -10.62 5.21 -2.85
C LYS A 87 -12.05 4.87 -3.21
N ARG A 88 -12.27 3.74 -3.88
CA ARG A 88 -13.62 3.28 -4.26
C ARG A 88 -14.50 3.06 -3.02
N ASN A 89 -13.97 2.41 -1.99
CA ASN A 89 -14.70 2.13 -0.75
C ASN A 89 -15.02 3.41 0.03
N VAL A 90 -14.04 4.33 0.14
CA VAL A 90 -14.19 5.66 0.75
C VAL A 90 -15.26 6.48 0.03
N TYR A 91 -15.20 6.60 -1.31
CA TYR A 91 -16.18 7.36 -2.07
C TYR A 91 -17.57 6.75 -2.00
N LYS A 92 -17.68 5.41 -1.98
CA LYS A 92 -18.97 4.73 -1.78
C LYS A 92 -19.57 5.08 -0.41
N ALA A 93 -18.76 5.12 0.65
CA ALA A 93 -19.21 5.50 1.99
C ALA A 93 -19.63 6.98 2.05
N MET A 94 -18.85 7.88 1.46
CA MET A 94 -19.21 9.31 1.35
C MET A 94 -20.53 9.50 0.60
N TYR A 95 -20.72 8.80 -0.51
CA TYR A 95 -21.95 8.88 -1.29
C TYR A 95 -23.16 8.37 -0.50
N ALA A 96 -23.01 7.26 0.23
CA ALA A 96 -24.06 6.72 1.08
C ALA A 96 -24.46 7.70 2.20
N ALA A 97 -23.48 8.29 2.90
CA ALA A 97 -23.72 9.27 3.96
C ALA A 97 -24.43 10.53 3.45
N ARG A 98 -24.04 11.06 2.29
CA ARG A 98 -24.72 12.20 1.65
C ARG A 98 -26.16 11.88 1.25
N LYS A 99 -26.41 10.65 0.81
CA LYS A 99 -27.76 10.24 0.39
C LYS A 99 -28.71 10.08 1.59
N SER A 100 -28.21 9.69 2.76
CA SER A 100 -29.04 9.58 3.97
C SER A 100 -29.35 10.93 4.60
N GLU A 101 -28.44 11.90 4.53
CA GLU A 101 -28.56 13.20 5.22
C GLU A 101 -28.11 14.34 4.31
N HIS A 102 -29.04 14.88 3.51
CA HIS A 102 -28.72 15.82 2.43
C HIS A 102 -28.22 17.20 2.91
N GLU A 103 -28.54 17.60 4.15
CA GLU A 103 -28.16 18.91 4.72
C GLU A 103 -26.85 18.88 5.51
N ARG A 104 -26.25 17.69 5.69
CA ARG A 104 -25.07 17.52 6.54
C ARG A 104 -23.81 18.09 5.89
N ASP A 105 -22.94 18.69 6.71
CA ASP A 105 -21.68 19.26 6.24
C ASP A 105 -20.78 18.17 5.62
N ILE A 106 -20.24 18.48 4.44
CA ILE A 106 -19.29 17.63 3.72
C ILE A 106 -18.02 17.40 4.55
N ALA A 107 -17.57 18.39 5.32
CA ALA A 107 -16.39 18.26 6.17
C ALA A 107 -16.62 17.22 7.28
N GLU A 108 -17.78 17.25 7.93
CA GLU A 108 -18.17 16.25 8.93
C GLU A 108 -18.26 14.85 8.32
N ILE A 109 -18.88 14.72 7.13
CA ILE A 109 -18.96 13.44 6.42
C ILE A 109 -17.55 12.91 6.09
N LYS A 110 -16.65 13.77 5.62
CA LYS A 110 -15.27 13.36 5.33
C LYS A 110 -14.55 12.90 6.59
N GLN A 111 -14.72 13.60 7.70
CA GLN A 111 -14.09 13.25 8.97
C GLN A 111 -14.62 11.92 9.52
N GLU A 112 -15.93 11.69 9.47
CA GLU A 112 -16.53 10.41 9.86
C GLU A 112 -16.03 9.25 8.97
N VAL A 113 -16.02 9.46 7.65
CA VAL A 113 -15.52 8.45 6.71
C VAL A 113 -14.04 8.18 6.93
N ALA A 114 -13.22 9.21 7.17
CA ALA A 114 -11.80 9.04 7.49
C ALA A 114 -11.62 8.17 8.75
N GLN A 115 -12.36 8.45 9.82
CA GLN A 115 -12.33 7.66 11.05
C GLN A 115 -12.76 6.21 10.81
N ARG A 116 -13.86 5.98 10.08
CA ARG A 116 -14.36 4.65 9.74
C ARG A 116 -13.32 3.79 9.01
N PHE A 117 -12.56 4.42 8.11
CA PHE A 117 -11.53 3.73 7.34
C PHE A 117 -10.15 3.78 8.01
N HIS A 118 -10.02 4.35 9.21
CA HIS A 118 -8.74 4.58 9.88
C HIS A 118 -7.73 5.27 8.96
N LEU A 119 -8.19 6.34 8.30
CA LEU A 119 -7.39 7.16 7.40
C LEU A 119 -7.20 8.56 7.99
N PRO A 120 -6.04 9.20 7.81
CA PRO A 120 -5.82 10.56 8.25
C PRO A 120 -6.73 11.56 7.52
N TYR A 121 -7.27 12.52 8.26
CA TYR A 121 -7.99 13.67 7.72
C TYR A 121 -7.17 14.94 7.96
N ILE A 122 -6.45 15.40 6.94
CA ILE A 122 -5.48 16.49 7.00
C ILE A 122 -5.84 17.51 5.92
N ASP A 123 -5.78 18.81 6.24
CA ASP A 123 -6.06 19.90 5.30
C ASP A 123 -7.40 19.74 4.52
N ASN A 124 -8.47 19.32 5.21
CA ASN A 124 -9.79 19.04 4.64
C ASN A 124 -9.83 17.93 3.58
N LYS A 125 -8.83 17.02 3.60
CA LYS A 125 -8.68 15.89 2.69
C LYS A 125 -8.42 14.60 3.46
N ILE A 126 -9.04 13.52 2.99
CA ILE A 126 -8.72 12.18 3.45
C ILE A 126 -7.45 11.75 2.71
N GLU A 127 -6.37 11.50 3.44
CA GLU A 127 -5.14 10.95 2.87
C GLU A 127 -5.30 9.44 2.71
N ILE A 128 -4.93 8.94 1.53
CA ILE A 128 -5.04 7.53 1.16
C ILE A 128 -3.63 7.05 0.78
N PRO A 129 -3.16 5.93 1.34
CA PRO A 129 -1.86 5.36 1.00
C PRO A 129 -1.88 4.69 -0.38
N ASP A 130 -0.71 4.38 -0.92
CA ASP A 130 -0.57 3.65 -2.19
C ASP A 130 -1.02 2.18 -2.04
N ALA A 131 -0.78 1.60 -0.87
CA ALA A 131 -1.28 0.27 -0.51
C ALA A 131 -1.49 0.13 1.00
N ARG A 132 -2.42 -0.73 1.40
CA ARG A 132 -2.63 -1.17 2.79
C ARG A 132 -2.43 -2.68 2.88
N ILE A 133 -1.52 -3.11 3.74
CA ILE A 133 -1.36 -4.53 4.10
C ILE A 133 -2.22 -4.78 5.32
N HIS A 134 -3.21 -5.65 5.21
CA HIS A 134 -3.99 -6.16 6.33
C HIS A 134 -3.41 -7.50 6.78
N TYR A 135 -3.40 -7.75 8.08
CA TYR A 135 -2.84 -8.97 8.67
C TYR A 135 -3.48 -9.29 10.03
N GLU A 136 -3.27 -10.51 10.50
CA GLU A 136 -3.69 -10.97 11.82
C GLU A 136 -2.50 -11.05 12.78
N LEU A 137 -2.67 -10.51 14.00
CA LEU A 137 -1.73 -10.72 15.10
C LEU A 137 -2.01 -12.05 15.81
N ASP A 138 -0.99 -12.67 16.41
CA ASP A 138 -1.10 -13.99 17.06
C ASP A 138 -2.27 -14.07 18.07
N GLN A 139 -2.96 -15.22 18.07
CA GLN A 139 -4.30 -15.51 18.63
C GLN A 139 -5.50 -15.08 17.77
N GLY A 140 -5.31 -14.85 16.47
CA GLY A 140 -6.35 -15.08 15.45
C GLY A 140 -7.63 -14.25 15.58
N SER A 141 -7.58 -13.07 16.19
CA SER A 141 -8.79 -12.25 16.37
C SER A 141 -8.58 -10.74 16.24
N GLN A 142 -7.34 -10.25 16.27
CA GLN A 142 -7.09 -8.82 16.04
C GLN A 142 -6.56 -8.60 14.64
N ALA A 143 -7.44 -8.08 13.78
CA ALA A 143 -7.06 -7.52 12.48
C ALA A 143 -6.26 -6.23 12.72
N ALA A 144 -5.12 -6.14 12.07
CA ALA A 144 -4.28 -4.95 12.04
C ALA A 144 -3.91 -4.63 10.58
N PHE A 145 -3.42 -3.42 10.35
CA PHE A 145 -3.00 -3.01 9.03
C PHE A 145 -1.74 -2.13 9.10
N SER A 146 -0.98 -2.13 8.00
CA SER A 146 0.13 -1.23 7.75
C SER A 146 -0.08 -0.50 6.42
N ASP A 147 -0.05 0.83 6.47
CA ASP A 147 -0.23 1.70 5.31
C ASP A 147 1.10 2.04 4.68
N ILE A 148 1.26 1.75 3.39
CA ILE A 148 2.48 1.94 2.62
C ILE A 148 2.30 3.11 1.67
N GLU A 149 3.29 4.01 1.69
CA GLU A 149 3.40 5.13 0.76
C GLU A 149 4.74 5.07 0.03
N VAL A 150 4.75 5.25 -1.29
CA VAL A 150 5.98 5.38 -2.07
C VAL A 150 6.23 6.84 -2.42
N VAL A 151 7.34 7.35 -1.88
CA VAL A 151 7.77 8.73 -2.09
C VAL A 151 8.78 8.77 -3.24
N THR A 152 8.45 9.53 -4.29
CA THR A 152 9.33 9.75 -5.45
C THR A 152 9.89 11.17 -5.46
N ALA A 153 11.01 11.38 -6.15
CA ALA A 153 11.59 12.71 -6.31
C ALA A 153 10.71 13.68 -7.10
N ALA A 154 9.62 13.24 -7.72
CA ALA A 154 8.67 14.13 -8.38
C ALA A 154 7.80 14.94 -7.39
N TYR A 155 7.81 14.59 -6.09
CA TYR A 155 7.01 15.29 -5.10
C TYR A 155 7.51 16.72 -4.84
N ARG A 156 6.54 17.64 -4.75
CA ARG A 156 6.80 19.01 -4.26
C ARG A 156 6.88 18.97 -2.72
N PRO A 157 7.75 19.78 -2.09
CA PRO A 157 7.92 19.80 -0.63
C PRO A 157 6.62 19.94 0.18
N LYS A 158 5.65 20.72 -0.32
CA LYS A 158 4.33 20.88 0.30
C LYS A 158 3.55 19.57 0.47
N HIS A 159 3.75 18.60 -0.43
CA HIS A 159 3.09 17.30 -0.36
C HIS A 159 3.79 16.32 0.59
N LEU A 160 5.08 16.55 0.89
CA LEU A 160 5.82 15.71 1.83
C LEU A 160 5.32 15.89 3.26
N ARG A 161 5.05 17.13 3.69
CA ARG A 161 4.56 17.42 5.06
C ARG A 161 3.21 16.78 5.37
N ALA A 162 2.27 16.82 4.43
CA ALA A 162 0.96 16.17 4.62
C ALA A 162 1.08 14.64 4.72
N LYS A 163 2.06 14.04 4.03
CA LYS A 163 2.33 12.59 4.05
C LYS A 163 3.09 12.16 5.30
N GLU A 164 4.02 12.99 5.78
CA GLU A 164 4.66 12.80 7.09
C GLU A 164 3.60 12.81 8.21
N GLN A 165 2.69 13.79 8.18
CA GLN A 165 1.57 13.88 9.13
C GLN A 165 0.56 12.73 9.00
N ALA A 166 0.46 12.10 7.83
CA ALA A 166 -0.41 10.95 7.60
C ALA A 166 0.08 9.69 8.34
N GLY A 167 1.34 9.63 8.74
CA GLY A 167 1.89 8.51 9.52
C GLY A 167 2.00 7.19 8.75
N PHE A 168 1.96 7.23 7.42
CA PHE A 168 2.17 6.05 6.58
C PHE A 168 3.63 5.59 6.63
N ARG A 169 3.86 4.29 6.41
CA ARG A 169 5.19 3.73 6.15
C ARG A 169 5.67 4.21 4.79
N ALA A 170 6.40 5.31 4.78
CA ALA A 170 6.97 5.84 3.55
C ALA A 170 8.24 5.11 3.15
N TYR A 171 8.33 4.76 1.87
CA TYR A 171 9.53 4.22 1.25
C TYR A 171 9.95 5.05 0.06
N ALA A 172 11.26 5.20 -0.15
CA ALA A 172 11.81 5.83 -1.34
C ALA A 172 12.98 5.02 -1.90
N SER A 173 13.19 5.09 -3.21
CA SER A 173 14.44 4.56 -3.80
C SER A 173 15.63 5.40 -3.34
N SER A 174 16.83 4.82 -3.25
CA SER A 174 18.03 5.59 -2.88
C SER A 174 18.28 6.78 -3.81
N SER A 175 17.95 6.63 -5.11
CA SER A 175 18.01 7.72 -6.09
C SER A 175 16.97 8.81 -5.82
N ASP A 176 15.73 8.44 -5.49
CA ASP A 176 14.68 9.39 -5.15
C ASP A 176 15.02 10.14 -3.86
N ARG A 177 15.49 9.43 -2.83
CA ARG A 177 15.94 10.01 -1.58
C ARG A 177 17.07 11.01 -1.80
N ALA A 178 18.10 10.64 -2.56
CA ALA A 178 19.21 11.55 -2.88
C ALA A 178 18.73 12.80 -3.64
N ALA A 179 17.83 12.64 -4.61
CA ALA A 179 17.28 13.75 -5.37
C ALA A 179 16.38 14.67 -4.52
N MET A 180 15.66 14.12 -3.53
CA MET A 180 14.89 14.91 -2.55
C MET A 180 15.80 15.64 -1.58
N SER A 181 16.81 14.97 -1.01
CA SER A 181 17.82 15.59 -0.13
C SER A 181 18.53 16.75 -0.82
N ALA A 182 18.83 16.63 -2.11
CA ALA A 182 19.48 17.70 -2.88
C ALA A 182 18.60 18.94 -3.11
N ARG A 183 17.27 18.82 -3.00
CA ARG A 183 16.32 19.93 -3.18
C ARG A 183 15.88 20.57 -1.88
N ILE A 184 16.04 19.85 -0.78
CA ILE A 184 15.70 20.30 0.57
C ILE A 184 17.02 20.79 1.17
N GLU A 185 17.47 21.98 0.75
CA GLU A 185 18.77 22.55 1.14
C GLU A 185 18.87 22.91 2.64
N ASP A 186 17.76 22.92 3.39
CA ASP A 186 17.70 23.46 4.77
C ASP A 186 17.04 22.56 5.84
N GLU A 187 16.48 21.41 5.48
CA GLU A 187 15.78 20.53 6.44
C GLU A 187 16.33 19.10 6.37
N HIS A 188 17.55 18.88 6.90
CA HIS A 188 18.19 17.56 6.96
C HIS A 188 17.34 16.48 7.65
N HIS A 189 16.35 16.86 8.47
CA HIS A 189 15.43 15.95 9.16
C HIS A 189 14.13 15.66 8.40
N ALA A 190 13.82 16.37 7.29
CA ALA A 190 12.54 16.25 6.59
C ALA A 190 12.30 14.88 5.92
N LEU A 191 13.32 14.02 5.88
CA LEU A 191 13.26 12.67 5.28
C LEU A 191 13.59 11.54 6.26
N ASP A 192 13.74 11.84 7.56
CA ASP A 192 14.08 10.82 8.58
C ASP A 192 12.96 9.79 8.76
N TRP A 193 11.71 10.17 8.44
CA TRP A 193 10.53 9.29 8.47
C TRP A 193 10.40 8.41 7.22
N VAL A 194 11.17 8.68 6.15
CA VAL A 194 11.17 7.87 4.92
C VAL A 194 12.15 6.72 5.08
N LEU A 195 11.71 5.51 4.79
CA LEU A 195 12.52 4.30 4.80
C LEU A 195 13.15 4.08 3.42
N ASP A 196 14.32 3.47 3.38
CA ASP A 196 14.91 3.05 2.10
C ASP A 196 14.13 1.84 1.56
N LEU A 197 14.05 1.71 0.24
CA LEU A 197 13.66 0.45 -0.43
C LEU A 197 14.79 -0.57 -0.34
#